data_AF-A0A3M6VTN2-F1
#
_entry.id   AF-A0A3M6VTN2-F1
#
_cell.length_a   1.000
_cell.length_b   1.000
_cell.length_c   1.000
_cell.angle_alpha   90.00
_cell.angle_beta   90.00
_cell.angle_gamma   90.00
#
_symmetry.space_group_name_H-M   'P 1'
#
loop_
_entity.id
_entity.type
_entity.pdbx_description
1 polymer ?
#
loop_
_entity_poly.entity_id
_entity_poly.type
_entity_poly.pdbx_seq_one_letter_code
_entity_poly.pdbx_strand_id
1 'polypeptide(L)'
;MVIEYLLYPDINQMLFVALNCVFVSHQAKMWMSLTSIKYLTIIMSRKDPNVLTLSLAPQVTTTSISGQMMPARDFATLAKAFIPFQNPDSFVIEASSWGFGVLFVVLYIVGKAHNRKIADKWLEEAEPVLRTQFSYTGSSVANGMGLIEESRSNFKYFCTGRRFLTRFVADLELKARHNLISCMYGLIVPTSDYLTIDVGLRGEEVDPFILGISKKLGFTALSKIFSELIETAKQIPVKEVPESMWVVTDCTEIPKAALTHSVQASLKELEDFLEYIVITDMNKLPIIGMPKSQKHILRARFKLQAGSKTLDTSKALQLIFTLLDGAGGSMKLSPNVRCRLSAFAHWFRVSLTTCICLAQAKHSAIKRRLKIEQAAEALTSAQGNGVATRHAELNEKKKKEYESLPYDEQQKIDARNDKRATRKRFNRKQPDQTSFIAARKGQRLLYVDHLIWLLSVSHTKPAIMMNLESEELRMRQSILYTVGRICDDEGPQKQNYGHHTRPVISKEAMALIADLVYKQSEVMATELQFFARHANRKIIKSEDVMLCARKHPNLTNLLQKYQRETLTSTSATSTSSKKRRRNFTDLDEIH
;
A
#
# COMPACT_ATOMS: atom_id res chain seq x y z
N MET A 1 -3.37 15.90 3.84
CA MET A 1 -2.53 17.03 4.30
C MET A 1 -1.38 17.25 3.30
N VAL A 2 -1.64 17.79 2.11
CA VAL A 2 -0.56 18.19 1.15
C VAL A 2 -0.94 19.45 0.36
N ILE A 3 -1.91 20.26 0.79
CA ILE A 3 -2.36 21.41 -0.02
C ILE A 3 -2.47 22.65 0.86
N GLU A 4 -1.32 23.20 1.21
CA GLU A 4 -1.21 24.59 1.69
C GLU A 4 0.18 25.18 1.39
N TYR A 5 0.89 24.63 0.39
CA TYR A 5 2.27 25.00 0.03
C TYR A 5 2.39 25.84 -1.26
N LEU A 6 1.28 26.37 -1.81
CA LEU A 6 1.26 27.03 -3.12
C LEU A 6 0.91 28.53 -3.10
N LEU A 7 1.32 29.25 -2.05
CA LEU A 7 1.51 30.70 -2.13
C LEU A 7 2.93 31.03 -1.65
N TYR A 8 3.70 31.76 -2.48
CA TYR A 8 5.10 32.22 -2.30
C TYR A 8 6.23 31.27 -2.77
N PRO A 9 6.60 31.29 -4.07
CA PRO A 9 7.74 30.54 -4.59
C PRO A 9 9.11 31.20 -4.35
N ASP A 10 9.23 32.53 -4.27
CA ASP A 10 10.56 33.19 -4.32
C ASP A 10 11.26 33.38 -2.96
N ILE A 11 10.52 33.45 -1.86
CA ILE A 11 11.12 33.62 -0.51
C ILE A 11 11.49 32.24 0.10
N ASN A 12 10.75 31.20 -0.27
CA ASN A 12 10.95 29.85 0.27
C ASN A 12 12.12 29.09 -0.37
N GLN A 13 12.49 29.36 -1.64
CA GLN A 13 13.67 28.75 -2.25
C GLN A 13 14.99 29.25 -1.65
N MET A 14 15.10 30.55 -1.32
CA MET A 14 16.28 31.11 -0.65
C MET A 14 16.44 30.58 0.77
N LEU A 15 15.33 30.46 1.51
CA LEU A 15 15.34 29.92 2.88
C LEU A 15 15.62 28.41 2.88
N PHE A 16 15.12 27.65 1.89
CA PHE A 16 15.33 26.21 1.78
C PHE A 16 16.75 25.84 1.33
N VAL A 17 17.41 26.65 0.49
CA VAL A 17 18.82 26.44 0.12
C VAL A 17 19.75 26.82 1.26
N ALA A 18 19.47 27.92 1.99
CA ALA A 18 20.23 28.31 3.17
C ALA A 18 20.08 27.30 4.33
N LEU A 19 18.86 26.82 4.60
CA LEU A 19 18.64 25.77 5.62
C LEU A 19 19.26 24.44 5.20
N ASN A 20 19.17 24.01 3.94
CA ASN A 20 19.78 22.73 3.51
C ASN A 20 21.31 22.77 3.51
N CYS A 21 21.96 23.89 3.17
CA CYS A 21 23.41 24.02 3.28
C CYS A 21 23.90 23.96 4.74
N VAL A 22 23.13 24.53 5.69
CA VAL A 22 23.41 24.41 7.13
C VAL A 22 23.07 23.02 7.66
N PHE A 23 22.00 22.38 7.15
CA PHE A 23 21.56 21.04 7.56
C PHE A 23 22.52 19.93 7.12
N VAL A 24 23.08 20.00 5.91
CA VAL A 24 23.98 18.96 5.38
C VAL A 24 25.32 18.93 6.11
N SER A 25 25.83 20.09 6.56
CA SER A 25 27.04 20.16 7.38
C SER A 25 26.82 19.65 8.82
N HIS A 26 25.62 19.87 9.38
CA HIS A 26 25.25 19.41 10.73
C HIS A 26 24.89 17.90 10.78
N GLN A 27 24.36 17.33 9.70
CA GLN A 27 24.01 15.90 9.60
C GLN A 27 25.23 14.98 9.64
N ALA A 28 26.38 15.39 9.09
CA ALA A 28 27.61 14.59 9.13
C ALA A 28 28.15 14.43 10.56
N LYS A 29 28.01 15.45 11.41
CA LYS A 29 28.39 15.40 12.84
C LYS A 29 27.34 14.69 13.71
N MET A 30 26.04 14.84 13.40
CA MET A 30 24.96 14.11 14.10
C MET A 30 24.97 12.60 13.81
N TRP A 31 25.33 12.16 12.60
CA TRP A 31 25.41 10.74 12.26
C TRP A 31 26.50 9.99 13.04
N MET A 32 27.59 10.66 13.43
CA MET A 32 28.63 10.07 14.30
C MET A 32 28.20 9.97 15.78
N SER A 33 27.26 10.81 16.21
CA SER A 33 26.68 10.77 17.57
C SER A 33 25.55 9.74 17.68
N LEU A 34 24.70 9.63 16.64
CA LEU A 34 23.58 8.67 16.60
C LEU A 34 24.02 7.20 16.47
N THR A 35 25.18 6.92 15.86
CA THR A 35 25.77 5.58 15.88
C THR A 35 26.20 5.19 17.30
N SER A 36 26.73 6.11 18.10
CA SER A 36 27.06 5.88 19.51
C SER A 36 25.83 5.64 20.39
N ILE A 37 24.72 6.36 20.14
CA ILE A 37 23.46 6.17 20.88
C ILE A 37 22.79 4.83 20.51
N LYS A 38 22.88 4.36 19.26
CA LYS A 38 22.45 3.01 18.86
C LYS A 38 23.27 1.91 19.56
N TYR A 39 24.58 2.09 19.70
CA TYR A 39 25.44 1.16 20.45
C TYR A 39 25.08 1.12 21.94
N LEU A 40 24.77 2.27 22.56
CA LEU A 40 24.36 2.33 23.97
C LEU A 40 22.99 1.69 24.21
N THR A 41 22.07 1.81 23.25
CA THR A 41 20.73 1.18 23.32
C THR A 41 20.80 -0.34 23.18
N ILE A 42 21.75 -0.87 22.38
CA ILE A 42 22.00 -2.32 22.24
C ILE A 42 22.67 -2.91 23.49
N ILE A 43 23.54 -2.14 24.17
CA ILE A 43 24.19 -2.58 25.42
C ILE A 43 23.21 -2.61 26.59
N MET A 44 22.25 -1.67 26.66
CA MET A 44 21.23 -1.66 27.72
C MET A 44 20.08 -2.67 27.52
N SER A 45 19.97 -3.29 26.34
CA SER A 45 18.95 -4.31 26.04
C SER A 45 19.40 -5.76 26.34
N ARG A 46 20.62 -5.97 26.86
CA ARG A 46 21.13 -7.29 27.30
C ARG A 46 21.55 -7.23 28.77
N LYS A 47 20.59 -7.20 29.69
CA LYS A 47 20.88 -7.51 31.09
C LYS A 47 19.63 -8.02 31.82
N ASP A 48 19.26 -9.27 31.55
CA ASP A 48 18.52 -10.07 32.51
C ASP A 48 19.55 -10.83 33.38
N PRO A 49 19.48 -10.75 34.72
CA PRO A 49 20.33 -11.54 35.59
C PRO A 49 19.58 -12.82 35.99
N ASN A 50 20.14 -13.99 35.66
CA ASN A 50 20.16 -15.21 36.49
C ASN A 50 20.68 -16.41 35.68
N VAL A 51 21.25 -17.37 36.41
CA VAL A 51 21.58 -18.77 36.05
C VAL A 51 23.08 -19.09 35.87
N LEU A 52 23.64 -19.54 37.00
CA LEU A 52 24.56 -20.67 37.24
C LEU A 52 26.08 -20.55 36.98
N THR A 53 26.78 -20.44 38.11
CA THR A 53 28.15 -20.89 38.41
C THR A 53 28.29 -22.43 38.44
N LEU A 54 29.42 -22.94 37.93
CA LEU A 54 30.16 -24.19 38.23
C LEU A 54 31.03 -24.48 36.98
N SER A 55 32.28 -24.96 36.97
CA SER A 55 33.37 -25.24 37.90
C SER A 55 34.53 -25.79 37.02
N LEU A 56 35.76 -25.76 37.54
CA LEU A 56 36.96 -26.56 37.16
C LEU A 56 37.82 -26.20 35.93
N ALA A 57 38.96 -25.57 36.26
CA ALA A 57 40.35 -26.04 36.11
C ALA A 57 41.05 -26.13 34.72
N PRO A 58 42.39 -25.96 34.68
CA PRO A 58 43.12 -25.41 33.54
C PRO A 58 43.87 -26.47 32.73
N GLN A 59 44.15 -26.18 31.46
CA GLN A 59 45.21 -26.88 30.72
C GLN A 59 46.07 -25.89 29.94
N VAL A 60 47.36 -25.97 30.27
CA VAL A 60 48.51 -25.32 29.70
C VAL A 60 48.82 -25.98 28.36
N THR A 61 49.05 -25.22 27.29
CA THR A 61 50.13 -25.53 26.33
C THR A 61 50.62 -24.25 25.69
N THR A 62 51.87 -23.97 25.97
CA THR A 62 52.72 -22.89 25.49
C THR A 62 53.08 -23.05 24.01
N THR A 63 53.00 -21.97 23.26
CA THR A 63 53.93 -21.72 22.14
C THR A 63 54.29 -20.24 22.12
N SER A 64 55.55 -19.97 22.43
CA SER A 64 56.22 -18.67 22.47
C SER A 64 56.39 -18.06 21.08
N ILE A 65 56.28 -16.74 20.95
CA ILE A 65 57.21 -15.87 20.19
C ILE A 65 57.08 -14.42 20.69
N SER A 66 58.23 -13.88 21.07
CA SER A 66 58.71 -12.48 21.06
C SER A 66 57.80 -11.35 21.56
N GLY A 67 58.28 -10.69 22.61
CA GLY A 67 57.64 -9.55 23.23
C GLY A 67 57.49 -8.33 22.32
N GLN A 68 56.31 -7.74 22.40
CA GLN A 68 56.12 -6.30 22.32
C GLN A 68 54.99 -5.95 23.29
N MET A 69 55.40 -5.40 24.44
CA MET A 69 54.50 -4.87 25.46
C MET A 69 53.79 -3.65 24.84
N MET A 70 52.54 -3.83 24.41
CA MET A 70 51.67 -2.70 24.07
C MET A 70 51.38 -1.94 25.37
N PRO A 71 51.64 -0.63 25.45
CA PRO A 71 51.27 0.14 26.63
C PRO A 71 49.76 0.08 26.78
N ALA A 72 49.28 0.01 28.03
CA ALA A 72 47.87 0.14 28.36
C ALA A 72 47.35 1.39 27.64
N ARG A 73 46.51 1.21 26.62
CA ARG A 73 45.81 2.33 25.99
C ARG A 73 44.85 2.85 27.04
N ASP A 74 45.31 3.93 27.66
CA ASP A 74 44.68 4.68 28.73
C ASP A 74 43.17 4.78 28.54
N PHE A 75 42.42 4.02 29.34
CA PHE A 75 41.01 4.28 29.58
C PHE A 75 40.78 5.74 30.02
N ALA A 76 41.79 6.39 30.61
CA ALA A 76 41.78 7.81 30.95
C ALA A 76 41.74 8.73 29.71
N THR A 77 42.34 8.33 28.59
CA THR A 77 42.37 9.12 27.34
C THR A 77 41.08 8.95 26.55
N LEU A 78 40.49 7.75 26.60
CA LEU A 78 39.13 7.49 26.12
C LEU A 78 38.09 8.23 26.98
N ALA A 79 38.23 8.19 28.31
CA ALA A 79 37.37 8.93 29.23
C ALA A 79 37.49 10.44 29.04
N LYS A 80 38.70 10.98 28.79
CA LYS A 80 38.89 12.40 28.43
C LYS A 80 38.21 12.81 27.13
N ALA A 81 38.10 11.90 26.15
CA ALA A 81 37.32 12.14 24.93
C ALA A 81 35.79 12.09 25.19
N PHE A 82 35.35 11.56 26.33
CA PHE A 82 33.96 11.54 26.79
C PHE A 82 33.64 12.64 27.82
N ILE A 83 34.61 13.47 28.23
CA ILE A 83 34.36 14.63 29.10
C ILE A 83 33.87 15.76 28.18
N PRO A 84 32.59 16.17 28.27
CA PRO A 84 32.13 17.34 27.54
C PRO A 84 32.82 18.58 28.12
N PHE A 85 32.95 19.65 27.34
CA PHE A 85 33.52 20.96 27.75
C PHE A 85 35.04 21.15 27.58
N GLN A 86 35.62 20.64 26.50
CA GLN A 86 37.06 20.80 26.26
C GLN A 86 37.45 22.14 25.60
N ASN A 87 36.52 22.78 24.86
CA ASN A 87 36.76 24.05 24.17
C ASN A 87 35.82 25.17 24.69
N PRO A 88 36.35 26.34 25.09
CA PRO A 88 35.54 27.44 25.62
C PRO A 88 34.59 28.05 24.57
N ASP A 89 35.00 28.11 23.30
CA ASP A 89 34.22 28.74 22.22
C ASP A 89 33.01 27.90 21.76
N SER A 90 33.07 26.58 21.94
CA SER A 90 31.95 25.66 21.63
C SER A 90 31.15 25.25 22.85
N PHE A 91 31.51 25.71 24.04
CA PHE A 91 30.84 25.37 25.30
C PHE A 91 29.33 25.69 25.26
N VAL A 92 28.95 26.83 24.68
CA VAL A 92 27.53 27.23 24.57
C VAL A 92 26.75 26.30 23.65
N ILE A 93 27.34 25.91 22.51
CA ILE A 93 26.71 24.99 21.54
C ILE A 93 26.64 23.57 22.12
N GLU A 94 27.70 23.15 22.82
CA GLU A 94 27.77 21.85 23.47
C GLU A 94 26.76 21.76 24.63
N ALA A 95 26.75 22.74 25.55
CA ALA A 95 25.81 22.81 26.66
C ALA A 95 24.35 22.91 26.19
N SER A 96 24.07 23.69 25.13
CA SER A 96 22.71 23.77 24.56
C SER A 96 22.29 22.45 23.90
N SER A 97 23.20 21.73 23.24
CA SER A 97 22.90 20.41 22.65
C SER A 97 22.60 19.35 23.70
N TRP A 98 23.35 19.34 24.81
CA TRP A 98 23.08 18.47 25.95
C TRP A 98 21.77 18.86 26.66
N GLY A 99 21.54 20.16 26.85
CA GLY A 99 20.28 20.67 27.40
C GLY A 99 19.07 20.24 26.57
N PHE A 100 19.17 20.33 25.24
CA PHE A 100 18.13 19.84 24.33
C PHE A 100 17.94 18.32 24.42
N GLY A 101 19.03 17.56 24.50
CA GLY A 101 18.97 16.10 24.67
C GLY A 101 18.28 15.68 25.97
N VAL A 102 18.64 16.32 27.10
CA VAL A 102 18.01 16.06 28.40
C VAL A 102 16.54 16.45 28.37
N LEU A 103 16.19 17.63 27.84
CA LEU A 103 14.81 18.06 27.70
C LEU A 103 13.98 17.07 26.87
N PHE A 104 14.53 16.59 25.75
CA PHE A 104 13.88 15.59 24.91
C PHE A 104 13.61 14.28 25.67
N VAL A 105 14.57 13.78 26.44
CA VAL A 105 14.41 12.56 27.26
C VAL A 105 13.37 12.75 28.35
N VAL A 106 13.38 13.90 29.05
CA VAL A 106 12.39 14.21 30.09
C VAL A 106 10.99 14.27 29.50
N LEU A 107 10.81 14.98 28.37
CA LEU A 107 9.52 15.06 27.68
C LEU A 107 9.05 13.69 27.18
N TYR A 108 9.96 12.83 26.73
CA TYR A 108 9.62 11.46 26.34
C TYR A 108 9.09 10.64 27.53
N ILE A 109 9.78 10.67 28.67
CA ILE A 109 9.39 9.91 29.87
C ILE A 109 8.06 10.43 30.44
N VAL A 110 7.94 11.75 30.60
CA VAL A 110 6.71 12.38 31.12
C VAL A 110 5.55 12.17 30.16
N GLY A 111 5.77 12.35 28.85
CA GLY A 111 4.76 12.15 27.82
C GLY A 111 4.28 10.69 27.74
N LYS A 112 5.21 9.73 27.84
CA LYS A 112 4.87 8.30 27.91
C LYS A 112 4.05 7.98 29.17
N ALA A 113 4.48 8.45 30.33
CA ALA A 113 3.79 8.21 31.60
C ALA A 113 2.37 8.82 31.60
N HIS A 114 2.22 10.03 31.03
CA HIS A 114 0.93 10.70 30.95
C HIS A 114 -0.05 9.97 30.03
N ASN A 115 0.39 9.55 28.83
CA ASN A 115 -0.43 8.76 27.92
C ASN A 115 -0.84 7.43 28.55
N ARG A 116 0.10 6.78 29.26
CA ARG A 116 -0.19 5.54 29.99
C ARG A 116 -1.25 5.75 31.06
N LYS A 117 -1.15 6.81 31.86
CA LYS A 117 -2.14 7.17 32.89
C LYS A 117 -3.55 7.39 32.33
N ILE A 118 -3.68 8.03 31.16
CA ILE A 118 -4.98 8.21 30.50
C ILE A 118 -5.56 6.85 30.10
N ALA A 119 -4.73 5.99 29.53
CA ALA A 119 -5.15 4.70 29.03
C ALA A 119 -5.54 3.73 30.16
N ASP A 120 -4.79 3.76 31.27
CA ASP A 120 -5.11 2.99 32.48
C ASP A 120 -6.42 3.49 33.12
N LYS A 121 -6.62 4.81 33.20
CA LYS A 121 -7.90 5.39 33.70
C LYS A 121 -9.09 4.94 32.85
N TRP A 122 -8.96 4.95 31.53
CA TRP A 122 -10.02 4.47 30.63
C TRP A 122 -10.29 2.98 30.84
N LEU A 123 -9.25 2.17 31.03
CA LEU A 123 -9.38 0.74 31.28
C LEU A 123 -10.14 0.47 32.59
N GLU A 124 -9.81 1.18 33.67
CA GLU A 124 -10.48 1.07 34.98
C GLU A 124 -11.99 1.35 34.88
N GLU A 125 -12.40 2.32 34.06
CA GLU A 125 -13.81 2.66 33.83
C GLU A 125 -14.53 1.65 32.89
N ALA A 126 -13.85 1.19 31.84
CA ALA A 126 -14.43 0.33 30.81
C ALA A 126 -14.52 -1.14 31.22
N GLU A 127 -13.53 -1.64 31.98
CA GLU A 127 -13.41 -3.03 32.36
C GLU A 127 -14.63 -3.62 33.06
N PRO A 128 -15.25 -2.99 34.09
CA PRO A 128 -16.42 -3.57 34.75
C PRO A 128 -17.59 -3.73 33.78
N VAL A 129 -17.81 -2.75 32.89
CA VAL A 129 -18.87 -2.81 31.88
C VAL A 129 -18.60 -3.93 30.87
N LEU A 130 -17.36 -4.08 30.42
CA LEU A 130 -16.97 -5.12 29.46
C LEU A 130 -17.07 -6.53 30.05
N ARG A 131 -16.68 -6.71 31.32
CA ARG A 131 -16.79 -8.00 32.02
C ARG A 131 -18.23 -8.49 32.17
N THR A 132 -19.21 -7.59 32.32
CA THR A 132 -20.62 -8.00 32.39
C THR A 132 -21.18 -8.48 31.06
N GLN A 133 -20.62 -8.04 29.93
CA GLN A 133 -21.17 -8.25 28.60
C GLN A 133 -20.40 -9.30 27.77
N PHE A 134 -19.12 -9.51 28.07
CA PHE A 134 -18.22 -10.39 27.32
C PHE A 134 -17.71 -11.51 28.21
N SER A 135 -17.72 -12.73 27.67
CA SER A 135 -17.15 -13.89 28.38
C SER A 135 -15.62 -13.90 28.36
N TYR A 136 -14.99 -13.30 27.34
CA TYR A 136 -13.54 -13.23 27.22
C TYR A 136 -13.09 -11.76 27.09
N THR A 137 -12.52 -11.27 28.18
CA THR A 137 -11.86 -9.96 28.27
C THR A 137 -10.36 -10.16 28.46
N GLY A 138 -9.56 -9.15 28.12
CA GLY A 138 -8.10 -9.23 28.20
C GLY A 138 -7.54 -9.63 29.58
N SER A 139 -8.28 -9.30 30.65
CA SER A 139 -7.94 -9.65 32.03
C SER A 139 -8.35 -11.06 32.46
N SER A 140 -9.21 -11.75 31.69
CA SER A 140 -9.64 -13.13 31.97
C SER A 140 -8.62 -14.18 31.53
N VAL A 141 -7.56 -13.78 30.82
CA VAL A 141 -6.49 -14.67 30.36
C VAL A 141 -5.44 -14.80 31.45
N ALA A 142 -5.02 -16.03 31.79
CA ALA A 142 -4.03 -16.31 32.84
C ALA A 142 -2.67 -15.58 32.66
N ASN A 143 -2.37 -15.10 31.45
CA ASN A 143 -1.17 -14.33 31.12
C ASN A 143 -1.37 -12.80 31.14
N GLY A 144 -2.53 -12.30 31.58
CA GLY A 144 -2.79 -10.87 31.72
C GLY A 144 -2.56 -10.08 30.43
N MET A 145 -3.14 -10.52 29.30
CA MET A 145 -3.21 -9.67 28.09
C MET A 145 -4.20 -8.53 28.34
N GLY A 146 -3.83 -7.61 29.22
CA GLY A 146 -4.53 -6.36 29.46
C GLY A 146 -4.43 -5.42 28.26
N LEU A 147 -4.51 -4.12 28.51
CA LEU A 147 -4.35 -3.11 27.47
C LEU A 147 -3.03 -3.28 26.71
N ILE A 148 -3.12 -3.57 25.41
CA ILE A 148 -1.97 -3.80 24.54
C ILE A 148 -1.47 -2.46 24.03
N GLU A 149 -0.21 -2.15 24.31
CA GLU A 149 0.45 -0.95 23.81
C GLU A 149 1.06 -1.25 22.42
N GLU A 150 0.38 -0.87 21.34
CA GLU A 150 0.95 -0.96 19.99
C GLU A 150 2.00 0.14 19.76
N SER A 151 1.79 1.31 20.35
CA SER A 151 2.70 2.45 20.30
C SER A 151 2.58 3.30 21.56
N ARG A 152 3.52 4.22 21.79
CA ARG A 152 3.48 5.17 22.94
C ARG A 152 2.26 6.11 22.94
N SER A 153 1.50 6.12 21.85
CA SER A 153 0.29 6.91 21.66
C SER A 153 -0.92 6.09 21.21
N ASN A 154 -0.77 4.78 20.94
CA ASN A 154 -1.86 3.92 20.48
C ASN A 154 -1.97 2.71 21.40
N PHE A 155 -3.13 2.55 22.03
CA PHE A 155 -3.42 1.45 22.93
C PHE A 155 -4.66 0.70 22.46
N LYS A 156 -4.60 -0.62 22.40
CA LYS A 156 -5.71 -1.46 21.96
C LYS A 156 -6.15 -2.43 23.03
N TYR A 157 -7.46 -2.59 23.13
CA TYR A 157 -8.10 -3.55 24.01
C TYR A 157 -8.99 -4.48 23.20
N PHE A 158 -8.85 -5.78 23.41
CA PHE A 158 -9.54 -6.81 22.65
C PHE A 158 -10.54 -7.54 23.56
N CYS A 159 -11.77 -7.74 23.07
CA CYS A 159 -12.79 -8.54 23.73
C CYS A 159 -13.42 -9.52 22.74
N THR A 160 -13.83 -10.69 23.22
CA THR A 160 -14.58 -11.69 22.46
C THR A 160 -15.64 -12.36 23.33
N GLY A 161 -16.54 -13.12 22.69
CA GLY A 161 -17.50 -13.94 23.42
C GLY A 161 -18.83 -13.27 23.77
N ARG A 162 -19.31 -12.38 22.89
CA ARG A 162 -20.69 -11.87 22.84
C ARG A 162 -21.37 -12.31 21.54
N ARG A 163 -22.70 -12.49 21.55
CA ARG A 163 -23.50 -12.90 20.38
C ARG A 163 -23.40 -11.86 19.25
N PHE A 164 -23.59 -12.29 17.99
CA PHE A 164 -23.50 -11.46 16.78
C PHE A 164 -22.11 -10.84 16.48
N LEU A 165 -21.17 -10.95 17.42
CA LEU A 165 -19.83 -10.39 17.31
C LEU A 165 -18.81 -11.46 16.95
N THR A 166 -17.96 -11.13 15.98
CA THR A 166 -16.74 -11.88 15.69
C THR A 166 -15.54 -11.30 16.43
N ARG A 167 -15.53 -9.97 16.61
CA ARG A 167 -14.43 -9.20 17.20
C ARG A 167 -14.99 -7.95 17.84
N PHE A 168 -14.44 -7.58 19.00
CA PHE A 168 -14.58 -6.26 19.57
C PHE A 168 -13.20 -5.71 19.87
N VAL A 169 -12.89 -4.51 19.37
CA VAL A 169 -11.67 -3.79 19.70
C VAL A 169 -11.96 -2.34 20.01
N ALA A 170 -11.43 -1.91 21.14
CA ALA A 170 -11.30 -0.50 21.46
C ALA A 170 -9.87 -0.06 21.15
N ASP A 171 -9.74 0.92 20.28
CA ASP A 171 -8.49 1.55 19.89
C ASP A 171 -8.45 2.97 20.44
N LEU A 172 -7.48 3.24 21.30
CA LEU A 172 -7.26 4.51 21.95
C LEU A 172 -6.11 5.24 21.26
N GLU A 173 -6.47 6.22 20.43
CA GLU A 173 -5.55 7.08 19.70
C GLU A 173 -5.31 8.37 20.49
N LEU A 174 -4.23 8.38 21.27
CA LEU A 174 -3.82 9.55 22.05
C LEU A 174 -2.89 10.46 21.25
N LYS A 175 -2.84 11.73 21.61
CA LYS A 175 -1.84 12.68 21.14
C LYS A 175 -0.44 12.18 21.47
N ALA A 176 0.50 12.34 20.54
CA ALA A 176 1.91 11.98 20.72
C ALA A 176 2.65 12.99 21.62
N ARG A 177 2.32 13.01 22.92
CA ARG A 177 2.92 13.92 23.93
C ARG A 177 4.41 13.66 24.20
N HIS A 178 4.89 12.46 23.85
CA HIS A 178 6.30 12.05 24.00
C HIS A 178 7.22 12.62 22.91
N ASN A 179 6.67 13.22 21.84
CA ASN A 179 7.43 13.80 20.74
C ASN A 179 7.44 15.32 20.84
N LEU A 180 8.64 15.91 20.91
CA LEU A 180 8.81 17.36 20.98
C LEU A 180 8.16 18.09 19.80
N ILE A 181 8.36 17.57 18.58
CA ILE A 181 7.79 18.18 17.35
C ILE A 181 6.26 18.17 17.39
N SER A 182 5.65 17.05 17.82
CA SER A 182 4.20 16.94 17.96
C SER A 182 3.65 17.83 19.08
N CYS A 183 4.44 18.03 20.14
CA CYS A 183 4.10 18.97 21.20
C CYS A 183 4.10 20.42 20.68
N MET A 184 5.15 20.80 19.94
CA MET A 184 5.27 22.12 19.32
C MET A 184 4.16 22.38 18.30
N TYR A 185 3.90 21.44 17.40
CA TYR A 185 2.81 21.55 16.43
C TYR A 185 1.45 21.64 17.11
N GLY A 186 1.27 20.92 18.22
CA GLY A 186 0.06 20.94 19.02
C GLY A 186 -0.21 22.25 19.75
N LEU A 187 0.74 23.20 19.80
CA LEU A 187 0.50 24.57 20.26
C LEU A 187 -0.21 25.42 19.20
N ILE A 188 0.03 25.11 17.92
CA ILE A 188 -0.54 25.83 16.78
C ILE A 188 -1.88 25.19 16.38
N VAL A 189 -1.95 23.86 16.33
CA VAL A 189 -3.14 23.12 15.93
C VAL A 189 -3.68 22.31 17.10
N PRO A 190 -4.86 22.66 17.66
CA PRO A 190 -5.46 21.88 18.74
C PRO A 190 -5.81 20.48 18.24
N THR A 191 -5.21 19.48 18.87
CA THR A 191 -5.44 18.06 18.55
C THR A 191 -6.04 17.37 19.77
N SER A 192 -7.16 16.67 19.57
CA SER A 192 -7.86 15.92 20.61
C SER A 192 -7.44 14.44 20.62
N ASP A 193 -7.66 13.78 21.76
CA ASP A 193 -7.53 12.33 21.90
C ASP A 193 -8.83 11.63 21.42
N TYR A 194 -8.70 10.47 20.77
CA TYR A 194 -9.82 9.73 20.19
C TYR A 194 -9.91 8.29 20.72
N LEU A 195 -11.13 7.81 20.94
CA LEU A 195 -11.48 6.43 21.20
C LEU A 195 -12.29 5.90 20.01
N THR A 196 -11.72 4.94 19.30
CA THR A 196 -12.38 4.26 18.18
C THR A 196 -12.75 2.86 18.61
N ILE A 197 -14.04 2.53 18.56
CA ILE A 197 -14.55 1.20 18.88
C ILE A 197 -14.93 0.52 17.57
N ASP A 198 -14.18 -0.54 17.28
CA ASP A 198 -14.25 -1.35 16.08
C ASP A 198 -14.84 -2.71 16.40
N VAL A 199 -15.99 -2.99 15.81
CA VAL A 199 -16.75 -4.20 16.07
C VAL A 199 -16.99 -4.94 14.76
N GLY A 200 -16.48 -6.17 14.69
CA GLY A 200 -16.70 -7.06 13.56
C GLY A 200 -18.00 -7.83 13.73
N LEU A 201 -18.97 -7.61 12.84
CA LEU A 201 -20.28 -8.27 12.87
C LEU A 201 -20.25 -9.59 12.11
N ARG A 202 -21.02 -10.58 12.57
CA ARG A 202 -21.18 -11.85 11.85
C ARG A 202 -22.21 -11.70 10.73
N GLY A 203 -21.74 -11.75 9.48
CA GLY A 203 -22.58 -11.49 8.29
C GLY A 203 -23.69 -12.51 8.00
N GLU A 204 -23.75 -13.65 8.69
CA GLU A 204 -24.85 -14.61 8.55
C GLU A 204 -26.08 -14.22 9.38
N GLU A 205 -25.86 -13.50 10.48
CA GLU A 205 -26.90 -13.20 11.48
C GLU A 205 -27.43 -11.75 11.33
N VAL A 206 -26.66 -10.88 10.67
CA VAL A 206 -27.00 -9.46 10.46
C VAL A 206 -27.38 -9.24 9.00
N ASP A 207 -28.52 -8.58 8.78
CA ASP A 207 -28.97 -8.22 7.43
C ASP A 207 -28.01 -7.18 6.79
N PRO A 208 -27.80 -7.23 5.45
CA PRO A 208 -26.90 -6.30 4.77
C PRO A 208 -27.54 -4.92 4.64
N PHE A 209 -27.00 -3.94 5.35
CA PHE A 209 -27.40 -2.54 5.23
C PHE A 209 -26.29 -1.59 5.65
N ILE A 210 -26.46 -0.32 5.26
CA ILE A 210 -25.51 0.76 5.57
C ILE A 210 -26.22 1.84 6.37
N LEU A 211 -25.70 2.15 7.56
CA LEU A 211 -26.18 3.24 8.41
C LEU A 211 -24.99 4.05 8.93
N GLY A 212 -24.91 5.32 8.56
CA GLY A 212 -23.94 6.28 9.06
C GLY A 212 -24.60 7.42 9.82
N ILE A 213 -24.19 7.66 11.06
CA ILE A 213 -24.54 8.82 11.88
C ILE A 213 -23.26 9.62 12.09
N SER A 214 -23.23 10.90 11.75
CA SER A 214 -22.01 11.70 11.90
C SER A 214 -22.29 13.18 12.07
N LYS A 215 -21.32 13.92 12.62
CA LYS A 215 -21.40 15.39 12.64
C LYS A 215 -21.36 15.97 11.24
N LYS A 216 -22.19 17.00 11.00
CA LYS A 216 -22.26 17.73 9.72
C LYS A 216 -20.88 18.18 9.22
N LEU A 217 -20.05 18.75 10.11
CA LEU A 217 -18.71 19.23 9.78
C LEU A 217 -17.73 18.09 9.42
N GLY A 218 -17.92 16.92 10.02
CA GLY A 218 -17.04 15.75 9.85
C GLY A 218 -17.41 14.86 8.66
N PHE A 219 -18.60 15.04 8.06
CA PHE A 219 -19.12 14.13 7.04
C PHE A 219 -18.22 14.02 5.80
N THR A 220 -17.59 15.12 5.38
CA THR A 220 -16.68 15.12 4.21
C THR A 220 -15.37 14.37 4.45
N ALA A 221 -14.90 14.33 5.70
CA ALA A 221 -13.75 13.52 6.09
C ALA A 221 -14.17 12.05 6.22
N LEU A 222 -15.35 11.80 6.80
CA LEU A 222 -15.91 10.47 6.96
C LEU A 222 -16.16 9.78 5.61
N SER A 223 -16.71 10.49 4.64
CA SER A 223 -17.02 9.95 3.32
C SER A 223 -15.77 9.62 2.48
N LYS A 224 -14.61 10.20 2.82
CA LYS A 224 -13.31 9.80 2.25
C LYS A 224 -12.79 8.51 2.88
N ILE A 225 -13.09 8.28 4.16
CA ILE A 225 -12.75 7.04 4.87
C ILE A 225 -13.65 5.92 4.35
N PHE A 226 -14.97 6.14 4.34
CA PHE A 226 -15.98 5.22 3.85
C PHE A 226 -16.60 5.74 2.55
N SER A 227 -16.00 5.39 1.40
CA SER A 227 -16.50 5.84 0.08
C SER A 227 -17.90 5.32 -0.24
N GLU A 228 -18.28 4.19 0.36
CA GLU A 228 -19.60 3.57 0.26
C GLU A 228 -20.75 4.48 0.70
N LEU A 229 -20.52 5.39 1.66
CA LEU A 229 -21.54 6.34 2.12
C LEU A 229 -21.97 7.33 1.02
N ILE A 230 -21.11 7.58 0.02
CA ILE A 230 -21.45 8.41 -1.15
C ILE A 230 -22.02 7.56 -2.28
N GLU A 231 -21.46 6.36 -2.49
CA GLU A 231 -21.82 5.51 -3.62
C GLU A 231 -23.23 4.90 -3.49
N THR A 232 -23.62 4.53 -2.27
CA THR A 232 -24.79 3.66 -2.04
C THR A 232 -25.85 4.28 -1.14
N ALA A 233 -25.43 5.07 -0.15
CA ALA A 233 -26.32 5.57 0.89
C ALA A 233 -26.82 6.99 0.58
N LYS A 234 -28.04 7.31 1.01
CA LYS A 234 -28.67 8.62 0.84
C LYS A 234 -28.85 9.30 2.19
N GLN A 235 -28.69 10.63 2.22
CA GLN A 235 -28.97 11.42 3.41
C GLN A 235 -30.48 11.45 3.68
N ILE A 236 -30.87 11.12 4.91
CA ILE A 236 -32.27 11.19 5.35
C ILE A 236 -32.37 12.24 6.46
N PRO A 237 -33.25 13.24 6.32
CA PRO A 237 -33.56 14.15 7.42
C PRO A 237 -34.44 13.39 8.43
N VAL A 238 -33.88 13.13 9.61
CA VAL A 238 -34.55 12.41 10.71
C VAL A 238 -34.73 13.40 11.85
N LYS A 239 -35.98 13.64 12.28
CA LYS A 239 -36.30 14.64 13.31
C LYS A 239 -35.85 14.20 14.71
N GLU A 240 -35.64 12.90 14.90
CA GLU A 240 -35.29 12.28 16.17
C GLU A 240 -33.80 12.39 16.55
N VAL A 241 -32.95 12.93 15.66
CA VAL A 241 -31.50 13.08 15.87
C VAL A 241 -31.16 14.58 16.00
N PRO A 242 -30.18 14.97 16.83
CA PRO A 242 -29.75 16.36 16.95
C PRO A 242 -29.43 16.99 15.60
N GLU A 243 -29.82 18.26 15.41
CA GLU A 243 -29.61 18.99 14.17
C GLU A 243 -28.12 19.15 13.82
N SER A 244 -27.18 18.93 14.74
CA SER A 244 -25.74 18.97 14.45
C SER A 244 -25.24 17.76 13.65
N MET A 245 -26.06 16.71 13.52
CA MET A 245 -25.69 15.44 12.89
C MET A 245 -26.48 15.18 11.60
N TRP A 246 -25.88 14.34 10.75
CA TRP A 246 -26.51 13.76 9.57
C TRP A 246 -26.64 12.25 9.73
N VAL A 247 -27.78 11.75 9.29
CA VAL A 247 -28.05 10.32 9.14
C VAL A 247 -28.02 9.99 7.66
N VAL A 248 -27.21 9.01 7.30
CA VAL A 248 -27.03 8.54 5.93
C VAL A 248 -27.31 7.05 5.94
N THR A 249 -28.21 6.59 5.07
CA THR A 249 -28.63 5.19 5.05
C THR A 249 -29.01 4.77 3.64
N ASP A 250 -28.87 3.50 3.33
CA ASP A 250 -29.35 2.91 2.09
C ASP A 250 -30.88 2.71 2.10
N CYS A 251 -31.42 2.32 3.26
CA CYS A 251 -32.82 2.00 3.48
C CYS A 251 -33.47 3.01 4.41
N THR A 252 -34.68 3.45 4.08
CA THR A 252 -35.44 4.46 4.85
C THR A 252 -36.10 3.90 6.11
N GLU A 253 -36.23 2.58 6.23
CA GLU A 253 -36.84 1.88 7.37
C GLU A 253 -35.89 1.77 8.57
N ILE A 254 -34.59 1.66 8.29
CA ILE A 254 -33.55 1.33 9.28
C ILE A 254 -33.37 2.43 10.33
N PRO A 255 -33.31 3.74 9.99
CA PRO A 255 -33.18 4.77 11.01
C PRO A 255 -34.29 4.72 12.05
N LYS A 256 -35.51 4.38 11.66
CA LYS A 256 -36.65 4.27 12.58
C LYS A 256 -36.50 3.08 13.54
N ALA A 257 -35.98 1.96 13.05
CA ALA A 257 -35.71 0.77 13.86
C ALA A 257 -34.47 0.95 14.76
N ALA A 258 -33.44 1.67 14.28
CA ALA A 258 -32.18 1.90 14.98
C ALA A 258 -32.33 2.93 16.11
N LEU A 259 -33.05 4.01 15.86
CA LEU A 259 -33.19 5.15 16.76
C LEU A 259 -34.29 4.89 17.79
N THR A 260 -34.08 3.90 18.64
CA THR A 260 -34.92 3.68 19.82
C THR A 260 -34.78 4.88 20.78
N HIS A 261 -35.79 5.16 21.61
CA HIS A 261 -35.76 6.27 22.58
C HIS A 261 -34.50 6.27 23.47
N SER A 262 -33.99 5.10 23.86
CA SER A 262 -32.74 4.95 24.61
C SER A 262 -31.51 5.44 23.83
N VAL A 263 -31.45 5.13 22.53
CA VAL A 263 -30.36 5.53 21.63
C VAL A 263 -30.42 7.04 21.39
N GLN A 264 -31.61 7.61 21.20
CA GLN A 264 -31.79 9.05 21.02
C GLN A 264 -31.33 9.85 22.25
N ALA A 265 -31.69 9.40 23.45
CA ALA A 265 -31.25 10.02 24.70
C ALA A 265 -29.72 9.97 24.85
N SER A 266 -29.13 8.81 24.59
CA SER A 266 -27.67 8.61 24.66
C SER A 266 -26.92 9.42 23.60
N LEU A 267 -27.48 9.56 22.39
CA LEU A 267 -26.90 10.37 21.32
C LEU A 267 -26.91 11.87 21.67
N LYS A 268 -27.99 12.36 22.29
CA LYS A 268 -28.08 13.76 22.74
C LYS A 268 -27.09 14.07 23.85
N GLU A 269 -26.87 13.13 24.77
CA GLU A 269 -25.90 13.30 25.85
C GLU A 269 -24.45 13.22 25.37
N LEU A 270 -24.16 12.32 24.43
CA LEU A 270 -22.81 12.11 23.88
C LEU A 270 -22.52 12.98 22.65
N GLU A 271 -23.40 13.92 22.30
CA GLU A 271 -23.32 14.75 21.09
C GLU A 271 -21.97 15.48 20.96
N ASP A 272 -21.45 16.04 22.05
CA ASP A 272 -20.20 16.80 22.06
C ASP A 272 -18.99 15.91 21.75
N PHE A 273 -19.01 14.66 22.22
CA PHE A 273 -17.91 13.71 22.09
C PHE A 273 -17.98 12.88 20.81
N LEU A 274 -19.18 12.56 20.32
CA LEU A 274 -19.34 11.70 19.17
C LEU A 274 -18.86 12.39 17.88
N GLU A 275 -18.01 11.71 17.10
CA GLU A 275 -17.61 12.17 15.77
C GLU A 275 -18.45 11.49 14.69
N TYR A 276 -18.50 10.16 14.74
CA TYR A 276 -19.34 9.34 13.86
C TYR A 276 -19.58 7.93 14.41
N ILE A 277 -20.65 7.30 13.92
CA ILE A 277 -21.00 5.89 14.07
C ILE A 277 -21.34 5.39 12.66
N VAL A 278 -20.71 4.32 12.22
CA VAL A 278 -20.97 3.71 10.90
C VAL A 278 -21.18 2.21 11.09
N ILE A 279 -22.32 1.71 10.64
CA ILE A 279 -22.61 0.29 10.43
C ILE A 279 -22.61 0.07 8.93
N THR A 280 -21.84 -0.88 8.46
CA THR A 280 -21.68 -1.17 7.03
C THR A 280 -21.45 -2.64 6.79
N ASP A 281 -21.99 -3.16 5.70
CA ASP A 281 -21.75 -4.49 5.14
C ASP A 281 -20.79 -4.46 3.94
N MET A 282 -20.38 -3.27 3.48
CA MET A 282 -19.60 -3.08 2.25
C MET A 282 -18.16 -2.65 2.48
N ASN A 283 -17.66 -2.72 3.72
CA ASN A 283 -16.39 -2.10 4.07
C ASN A 283 -15.24 -2.56 3.15
N LYS A 284 -14.74 -1.60 2.36
CA LYS A 284 -13.61 -1.78 1.44
C LYS A 284 -12.25 -1.54 2.09
N LEU A 285 -12.21 -1.00 3.32
CA LEU A 285 -10.95 -0.68 3.98
C LEU A 285 -10.27 -1.94 4.52
N PRO A 286 -8.98 -2.17 4.20
CA PRO A 286 -8.18 -3.17 4.89
C PRO A 286 -7.97 -2.73 6.34
N ILE A 287 -8.33 -3.57 7.30
CA ILE A 287 -8.12 -3.28 8.73
C ILE A 287 -6.68 -3.65 9.10
N ILE A 288 -5.99 -2.75 9.81
CA ILE A 288 -4.62 -2.94 10.27
C ILE A 288 -4.54 -4.24 11.08
N GLY A 289 -3.70 -5.18 10.62
CA GLY A 289 -3.41 -6.44 11.31
C GLY A 289 -4.15 -7.69 10.81
N MET A 290 -5.01 -7.61 9.78
CA MET A 290 -5.62 -8.80 9.17
C MET A 290 -5.56 -8.81 7.63
N PRO A 291 -5.26 -9.96 6.99
CA PRO A 291 -5.19 -10.09 5.53
C PRO A 291 -6.57 -10.17 4.84
N LYS A 292 -7.67 -10.33 5.59
CA LYS A 292 -9.05 -10.30 5.05
C LYS A 292 -9.82 -9.17 5.72
N SER A 293 -10.37 -8.21 4.96
CA SER A 293 -11.31 -7.25 5.53
C SER A 293 -12.60 -8.00 5.85
N GLN A 294 -13.08 -7.86 7.09
CA GLN A 294 -14.46 -8.18 7.38
C GLN A 294 -15.31 -7.12 6.67
N LYS A 295 -16.34 -7.58 5.96
CA LYS A 295 -17.23 -6.70 5.21
C LYS A 295 -18.25 -6.03 6.13
N HIS A 296 -18.76 -6.78 7.11
CA HIS A 296 -19.71 -6.32 8.12
C HIS A 296 -18.98 -5.75 9.34
N ILE A 297 -19.08 -4.43 9.53
CA ILE A 297 -18.39 -3.70 10.60
C ILE A 297 -19.31 -2.64 11.19
N LEU A 298 -19.28 -2.52 12.51
CA LEU A 298 -19.70 -1.33 13.23
C LEU A 298 -18.45 -0.60 13.74
N ARG A 299 -18.25 0.66 13.33
CA ARG A 299 -17.20 1.55 13.83
C ARG A 299 -17.81 2.79 14.45
N ALA A 300 -17.48 3.08 15.71
CA ALA A 300 -17.86 4.31 16.39
C ALA A 300 -16.60 5.05 16.86
N ARG A 301 -16.55 6.37 16.64
CA ARG A 301 -15.42 7.21 17.07
C ARG A 301 -15.89 8.33 17.98
N PHE A 302 -15.27 8.38 19.15
CA PHE A 302 -15.53 9.36 20.21
C PHE A 302 -14.28 10.18 20.48
N LYS A 303 -14.46 11.46 20.79
CA LYS A 303 -13.44 12.31 21.39
C LYS A 303 -13.40 12.04 22.90
N LEU A 304 -12.21 11.90 23.46
CA LEU A 304 -12.04 11.64 24.89
C LEU A 304 -12.33 12.86 25.77
N GLN A 305 -12.03 14.04 25.25
CA GLN A 305 -12.19 15.31 25.95
C GLN A 305 -12.81 16.35 25.00
N ALA A 306 -13.86 17.01 25.49
CA ALA A 306 -14.51 18.13 24.83
C ALA A 306 -14.48 19.32 25.79
N GLY A 307 -13.49 20.19 25.63
CA GLY A 307 -13.24 21.28 26.58
C GLY A 307 -12.86 20.76 27.97
N SER A 308 -13.62 21.13 29.00
CA SER A 308 -13.39 20.73 30.40
C SER A 308 -14.00 19.36 30.76
N LYS A 309 -14.92 18.85 29.94
CA LYS A 309 -15.65 17.61 30.23
C LYS A 309 -14.91 16.39 29.67
N THR A 310 -14.84 15.33 30.47
CA THR A 310 -14.35 14.00 30.07
C THR A 310 -15.49 13.13 29.58
N LEU A 311 -15.20 12.21 28.65
CA LEU A 311 -16.17 11.25 28.14
C LEU A 311 -16.64 10.28 29.23
N ASP A 312 -17.96 10.08 29.33
CA ASP A 312 -18.55 9.02 30.14
C ASP A 312 -18.44 7.67 29.42
N THR A 313 -17.35 6.93 29.69
CA THR A 313 -17.02 5.67 29.01
C THR A 313 -18.14 4.63 29.10
N SER A 314 -18.79 4.51 30.27
CA SER A 314 -19.86 3.54 30.50
C SER A 314 -21.08 3.77 29.60
N LYS A 315 -21.54 5.02 29.45
CA LYS A 315 -22.67 5.38 28.60
C LYS A 315 -22.35 5.19 27.12
N ALA A 316 -21.13 5.53 26.71
CA ALA A 316 -20.67 5.29 25.33
C ALA A 316 -20.68 3.79 24.98
N LEU A 317 -20.22 2.94 25.89
CA LEU A 317 -20.28 1.49 25.73
C LEU A 317 -21.72 0.96 25.70
N GLN A 318 -22.59 1.45 26.59
CA GLN A 318 -24.01 1.09 26.60
C GLN A 318 -24.73 1.47 25.30
N LEU A 319 -24.44 2.65 24.74
CA LEU A 319 -24.93 3.07 23.43
C LEU A 319 -24.52 2.07 22.33
N ILE A 320 -23.24 1.70 22.30
CA ILE A 320 -22.72 0.74 21.32
C ILE A 320 -23.38 -0.62 21.48
N PHE A 321 -23.55 -1.09 22.70
CA PHE A 321 -24.23 -2.37 22.96
C PHE A 321 -25.70 -2.35 22.54
N THR A 322 -26.41 -1.25 22.81
CA THR A 322 -27.80 -1.09 22.36
C THR A 322 -27.90 -1.09 20.84
N LEU A 323 -26.96 -0.44 20.15
CA LEU A 323 -26.89 -0.46 18.69
C LEU A 323 -26.54 -1.85 18.14
N LEU A 324 -25.69 -2.61 18.84
CA LEU A 324 -25.33 -3.97 18.44
C LEU A 324 -26.48 -4.95 18.60
N ASP A 325 -27.18 -4.90 19.73
CA ASP A 325 -28.37 -5.73 19.98
C ASP A 325 -29.50 -5.32 19.03
N GLY A 326 -29.61 -4.03 18.72
CA GLY A 326 -30.46 -3.49 17.66
C GLY A 326 -30.12 -4.10 16.29
N ALA A 327 -28.85 -4.08 15.89
CA ALA A 327 -28.39 -4.58 14.59
C ALA A 327 -28.64 -6.08 14.41
N GLY A 328 -28.43 -6.90 15.44
CA GLY A 328 -28.69 -8.35 15.38
C GLY A 328 -30.17 -8.73 15.52
N GLY A 329 -30.98 -7.91 16.18
CA GLY A 329 -32.36 -8.23 16.54
C GLY A 329 -33.42 -7.38 15.81
N SER A 330 -33.47 -6.09 16.16
CA SER A 330 -34.56 -5.16 15.81
C SER A 330 -34.44 -4.59 14.39
N MET A 331 -33.21 -4.36 13.92
CA MET A 331 -32.90 -3.71 12.63
C MET A 331 -32.90 -4.73 11.48
N LYS A 332 -33.89 -5.63 11.47
CA LYS A 332 -34.07 -6.58 10.38
C LYS A 332 -34.78 -5.92 9.22
N LEU A 333 -34.27 -6.17 8.03
CA LEU A 333 -34.89 -5.72 6.80
C LEU A 333 -36.17 -6.49 6.54
N SER A 334 -37.19 -5.77 6.05
CA SER A 334 -38.43 -6.36 5.55
C SER A 334 -38.13 -7.45 4.51
N PRO A 335 -38.88 -8.57 4.48
CA PRO A 335 -38.64 -9.67 3.53
C PRO A 335 -38.63 -9.23 2.06
N ASN A 336 -39.48 -8.26 1.69
CA ASN A 336 -39.53 -7.70 0.34
C ASN A 336 -38.25 -6.93 -0.02
N VAL A 337 -37.68 -6.19 0.92
CA VAL A 337 -36.45 -5.42 0.74
C VAL A 337 -35.25 -6.36 0.72
N ARG A 338 -35.24 -7.37 1.60
CA ARG A 338 -34.23 -8.43 1.62
C ARG A 338 -34.15 -9.18 0.29
N CYS A 339 -35.28 -9.57 -0.28
CA CYS A 339 -35.32 -10.25 -1.58
C CYS A 339 -34.80 -9.35 -2.71
N ARG A 340 -35.07 -8.05 -2.67
CA ARG A 340 -34.54 -7.09 -3.65
C ARG A 340 -33.05 -6.88 -3.48
N LEU A 341 -32.55 -6.73 -2.25
CA LEU A 341 -31.13 -6.56 -1.98
C LEU A 341 -30.34 -7.83 -2.27
N SER A 342 -30.88 -9.03 -1.99
CA SER A 342 -30.25 -10.29 -2.39
C SER A 342 -30.23 -10.45 -3.91
N ALA A 343 -31.33 -10.10 -4.60
CA ALA A 343 -31.39 -10.10 -6.06
C ALA A 343 -30.45 -9.06 -6.68
N PHE A 344 -30.34 -7.87 -6.07
CA PHE A 344 -29.44 -6.81 -6.49
C PHE A 344 -27.98 -7.17 -6.22
N ALA A 345 -27.65 -7.75 -5.06
CA ALA A 345 -26.31 -8.24 -4.76
C ALA A 345 -25.90 -9.36 -5.71
N HIS A 346 -26.82 -10.27 -6.06
CA HIS A 346 -26.60 -11.30 -7.07
C HIS A 346 -26.41 -10.68 -8.46
N TRP A 347 -27.30 -9.77 -8.88
CA TRP A 347 -27.20 -9.05 -10.15
C TRP A 347 -25.91 -8.23 -10.25
N PHE A 348 -25.53 -7.52 -9.19
CA PHE A 348 -24.31 -6.72 -9.12
C PHE A 348 -23.08 -7.63 -9.18
N ARG A 349 -23.06 -8.77 -8.48
CA ARG A 349 -21.96 -9.74 -8.56
C ARG A 349 -21.81 -10.29 -9.98
N VAL A 350 -22.92 -10.64 -10.64
CA VAL A 350 -22.92 -11.13 -12.03
C VAL A 350 -22.54 -10.02 -13.02
N SER A 351 -23.09 -8.82 -12.87
CA SER A 351 -22.86 -7.65 -13.73
C SER A 351 -21.41 -7.16 -13.62
N LEU A 352 -20.85 -7.07 -12.41
CA LEU A 352 -19.45 -6.71 -12.18
C LEU A 352 -18.52 -7.75 -12.82
N THR A 353 -18.80 -9.05 -12.64
CA THR A 353 -18.02 -10.13 -13.26
C THR A 353 -18.08 -10.05 -14.79
N THR A 354 -19.26 -9.75 -15.35
CA THR A 354 -19.46 -9.62 -16.80
C THR A 354 -18.76 -8.38 -17.36
N CYS A 355 -18.82 -7.24 -16.67
CA CYS A 355 -18.14 -6.00 -17.03
C CYS A 355 -16.61 -6.14 -16.98
N ILE A 356 -16.07 -6.82 -15.96
CA ILE A 356 -14.65 -7.13 -15.85
C ILE A 356 -14.22 -8.00 -17.04
N CYS A 357 -15.00 -9.04 -17.37
CA CYS A 357 -14.74 -9.91 -18.53
C CYS A 357 -14.78 -9.13 -19.86
N LEU A 358 -15.75 -8.23 -20.05
CA LEU A 358 -15.87 -7.36 -21.23
C LEU A 358 -14.72 -6.35 -21.33
N ALA A 359 -14.29 -5.75 -20.22
CA ALA A 359 -13.17 -4.83 -20.18
C ALA A 359 -11.85 -5.54 -20.53
N GLN A 360 -11.65 -6.75 -20.00
CA GLN A 360 -10.49 -7.60 -20.30
C GLN A 360 -10.48 -8.04 -21.77
N ALA A 361 -11.64 -8.40 -22.34
CA ALA A 361 -11.79 -8.70 -23.75
C ALA A 361 -11.46 -7.48 -24.65
N LYS A 362 -11.97 -6.28 -24.32
CA LYS A 362 -11.67 -5.05 -25.06
C LYS A 362 -10.19 -4.69 -25.03
N HIS A 363 -9.54 -4.77 -23.87
CA HIS A 363 -8.10 -4.48 -23.74
C HIS A 363 -7.26 -5.47 -24.55
N SER A 364 -7.65 -6.75 -24.60
CA SER A 364 -6.97 -7.76 -25.43
C SER A 364 -7.11 -7.49 -26.94
N ALA A 365 -8.29 -7.01 -27.38
CA ALA A 365 -8.55 -6.67 -28.77
C ALA A 365 -7.74 -5.45 -29.24
N ILE A 366 -7.63 -4.41 -28.41
CA ILE A 366 -6.83 -3.21 -28.71
C ILE A 366 -5.35 -3.58 -28.85
N LYS A 367 -4.81 -4.42 -27.95
CA LYS A 367 -3.42 -4.88 -28.03
C LYS A 367 -3.14 -5.69 -29.31
N ARG A 368 -4.11 -6.46 -29.81
CA ARG A 368 -4.00 -7.18 -31.09
C ARG A 368 -3.98 -6.21 -32.27
N ARG A 369 -4.85 -5.20 -32.28
CA ARG A 369 -4.88 -4.18 -33.34
C ARG A 369 -3.56 -3.39 -33.43
N LEU A 370 -3.00 -2.98 -32.29
CA LEU A 370 -1.71 -2.29 -32.24
C LEU A 370 -0.56 -3.17 -32.77
N LYS A 371 -0.57 -4.48 -32.48
CA LYS A 371 0.44 -5.41 -33.03
C LYS A 371 0.31 -5.59 -34.54
N ILE A 372 -0.91 -5.64 -35.06
CA ILE A 372 -1.16 -5.74 -36.51
C ILE A 372 -0.70 -4.47 -37.21
N GLU A 373 -0.99 -3.29 -36.63
CA GLU A 373 -0.56 -2.00 -37.14
C GLU A 373 0.97 -1.87 -37.15
N GLN A 374 1.64 -2.26 -36.06
CA GLN A 374 3.10 -2.31 -35.97
C GLN A 374 3.73 -3.27 -37.00
N ALA A 375 3.10 -4.42 -37.26
CA ALA A 375 3.57 -5.35 -38.29
C ALA A 375 3.39 -4.79 -39.71
N ALA A 376 2.29 -4.08 -39.98
CA ALA A 376 2.02 -3.45 -41.26
C ALA A 376 2.99 -2.29 -41.54
N GLU A 377 3.31 -1.47 -40.54
CA GLU A 377 4.31 -0.41 -40.65
C GLU A 377 5.71 -0.95 -40.88
N ALA A 378 6.09 -2.05 -40.23
CA ALA A 378 7.37 -2.72 -40.45
C ALA A 378 7.51 -3.23 -41.91
N LEU A 379 6.46 -3.83 -42.47
CA LEU A 379 6.42 -4.26 -43.87
C LEU A 379 6.53 -3.06 -44.84
N THR A 380 5.82 -1.98 -44.55
CA THR A 380 5.83 -0.75 -45.37
C THR A 380 7.20 -0.06 -45.34
N SER A 381 7.85 -0.03 -44.18
CA SER A 381 9.20 0.53 -44.02
C SER A 381 10.27 -0.28 -44.78
N ALA A 382 10.12 -1.60 -44.88
CA ALA A 382 11.02 -2.46 -45.64
C ALA A 382 10.91 -2.22 -47.17
N GLN A 383 9.70 -1.96 -47.70
CA GLN A 383 9.50 -1.59 -49.11
C GLN A 383 9.95 -0.16 -49.44
N GLY A 384 9.90 0.77 -48.46
CA GLY A 384 10.33 2.16 -48.63
C GLY A 384 11.80 2.33 -48.99
N ASN A 385 12.66 1.39 -48.58
CA ASN A 385 14.10 1.43 -48.91
C ASN A 385 14.38 1.36 -50.41
N GLY A 386 13.54 0.68 -51.21
CA GLY A 386 13.71 0.61 -52.67
C GLY A 386 13.30 1.91 -53.41
N VAL A 387 12.37 2.68 -52.84
CA VAL A 387 11.92 3.95 -53.42
C VAL A 387 12.96 5.05 -53.16
N ALA A 388 13.59 5.05 -51.98
CA ALA A 388 14.67 5.97 -51.66
C ALA A 388 15.89 5.80 -52.59
N THR A 389 16.28 4.56 -52.90
CA THR A 389 17.39 4.28 -53.82
C THR A 389 17.09 4.75 -55.24
N ARG A 390 15.87 4.48 -55.75
CA ARG A 390 15.44 4.93 -57.10
C ARG A 390 15.40 6.46 -57.21
N HIS A 391 14.99 7.16 -56.15
CA HIS A 391 14.97 8.61 -56.14
C HIS A 391 16.38 9.21 -56.13
N ALA A 392 17.33 8.57 -55.45
CA ALA A 392 18.74 8.96 -55.46
C ALA A 392 19.37 8.80 -56.85
N GLU A 393 19.15 7.65 -57.52
CA GLU A 393 19.61 7.41 -58.89
C GLU A 393 19.02 8.41 -59.90
N LEU A 394 17.72 8.73 -59.76
CA LEU A 394 17.05 9.68 -60.65
C LEU A 394 17.58 11.11 -60.45
N ASN A 395 17.90 11.49 -59.22
CA ASN A 395 18.50 12.79 -58.91
C ASN A 395 19.93 12.89 -59.48
N GLU A 396 20.70 11.80 -59.45
CA GLU A 396 22.04 11.75 -60.03
C GLU A 396 21.99 11.90 -61.56
N LYS A 397 21.03 11.24 -62.23
CA LYS A 397 20.80 11.41 -63.67
C LYS A 397 20.42 12.84 -64.04
N LYS A 398 19.49 13.46 -63.29
CA LYS A 398 19.10 14.86 -63.50
C LYS A 398 20.26 15.84 -63.27
N LYS A 399 21.16 15.52 -62.34
CA LYS A 399 22.35 16.34 -62.09
C LYS A 399 23.34 16.28 -63.26
N LYS A 400 23.59 15.09 -63.81
CA LYS A 400 24.43 14.91 -65.01
C LYS A 400 23.84 15.60 -66.24
N GLU A 401 22.51 15.52 -66.40
CA GLU A 401 21.78 16.24 -67.46
C GLU A 401 21.93 17.76 -67.30
N TYR A 402 21.76 18.28 -66.08
CA TYR A 402 21.95 19.70 -65.79
C TYR A 402 23.36 20.20 -66.10
N GLU A 403 24.40 19.44 -65.71
CA GLU A 403 25.81 19.78 -65.95
C GLU A 403 26.18 19.78 -67.44
N SER A 404 25.47 19.02 -68.28
CA SER A 404 25.72 18.95 -69.73
C SER A 404 25.13 20.09 -70.56
N LEU A 405 24.28 20.93 -69.96
CA LEU A 405 23.58 22.02 -70.66
C LEU A 405 24.44 23.28 -70.79
N PRO A 406 24.26 24.07 -71.87
CA PRO A 406 24.95 25.35 -72.04
C PRO A 406 24.53 26.39 -70.97
N TYR A 407 25.44 27.31 -70.65
CA TYR A 407 25.35 28.18 -69.46
C TYR A 407 24.07 29.05 -69.38
N ASP A 408 23.58 29.54 -70.51
CA ASP A 408 22.36 30.37 -70.56
C ASP A 408 21.08 29.58 -70.22
N GLU A 409 21.05 28.27 -70.51
CA GLU A 409 19.94 27.38 -70.15
C GLU A 409 19.97 27.04 -68.65
N GLN A 410 21.17 26.85 -68.08
CA GLN A 410 21.35 26.63 -66.64
C GLN A 410 20.81 27.80 -65.81
N GLN A 411 21.12 29.05 -66.19
CA GLN A 411 20.59 30.23 -65.50
C GLN A 411 19.06 30.32 -65.51
N LYS A 412 18.40 29.89 -66.60
CA LYS A 412 16.93 29.86 -66.69
C LYS A 412 16.33 28.80 -65.76
N ILE A 413 16.99 27.65 -65.63
CA ILE A 413 16.55 26.55 -64.74
C ILE A 413 16.73 26.97 -63.28
N ASP A 414 17.85 27.58 -62.92
CA ASP A 414 18.10 28.07 -61.55
C ASP A 414 17.13 29.19 -61.16
N ALA A 415 16.90 30.16 -62.05
CA ALA A 415 15.88 31.19 -61.82
C ALA A 415 14.46 30.58 -61.66
N ARG A 416 14.16 29.47 -62.34
CA ARG A 416 12.88 28.75 -62.20
C ARG A 416 12.80 27.96 -60.89
N ASN A 417 13.90 27.36 -60.45
CA ASN A 417 14.01 26.65 -59.19
C ASN A 417 13.93 27.61 -58.00
N ASP A 418 14.56 28.79 -58.08
CA ASP A 418 14.47 29.84 -57.07
C ASP A 418 13.06 30.43 -56.96
N LYS A 419 12.36 30.61 -58.09
CA LYS A 419 10.92 30.98 -58.10
C LYS A 419 10.04 29.91 -57.46
N ARG A 420 10.36 28.62 -57.65
CA ARG A 420 9.63 27.51 -56.99
C ARG A 420 9.97 27.42 -55.50
N ALA A 421 11.22 27.65 -55.12
CA ALA A 421 11.67 27.65 -53.73
C ALA A 421 11.07 28.82 -52.95
N THR A 422 11.01 30.02 -53.54
CA THR A 422 10.32 31.18 -52.95
C THR A 422 8.82 30.94 -52.80
N ARG A 423 8.13 30.34 -53.79
CA ARG A 423 6.72 29.93 -53.65
C ARG A 423 6.52 28.92 -52.52
N LYS A 424 7.39 27.91 -52.37
CA LYS A 424 7.32 26.94 -51.27
C LYS A 424 7.61 27.58 -49.90
N ARG A 425 8.53 28.55 -49.83
CA ARG A 425 8.79 29.33 -48.59
C ARG A 425 7.61 30.24 -48.24
N PHE A 426 6.94 30.83 -49.24
CA PHE A 426 5.74 31.64 -49.05
C PHE A 426 4.56 30.79 -48.54
N ASN A 427 4.35 29.59 -49.10
CA ASN A 427 3.33 28.64 -48.65
C ASN A 427 3.64 27.94 -47.30
N ARG A 428 4.87 28.08 -46.75
CA ARG A 428 5.22 27.53 -45.42
C ARG A 428 4.94 28.51 -44.28
N LYS A 429 4.53 29.75 -44.58
CA LYS A 429 4.09 30.73 -43.58
C LYS A 429 2.56 30.72 -43.47
N GLN A 430 2.12 30.55 -42.22
CA GLN A 430 0.75 30.49 -41.68
C GLN A 430 0.01 29.15 -41.80
N PRO A 431 0.01 28.33 -40.73
CA PRO A 431 -1.23 27.67 -40.31
C PRO A 431 -2.21 28.73 -39.80
N ASP A 432 -3.43 28.70 -40.32
CA ASP A 432 -4.53 29.63 -40.06
C ASP A 432 -4.87 29.77 -38.56
N GLN A 433 -4.96 31.02 -38.10
CA GLN A 433 -5.40 31.42 -36.76
C GLN A 433 -6.93 31.34 -36.56
N THR A 434 -7.70 30.78 -37.49
CA THR A 434 -9.17 30.70 -37.40
C THR A 434 -9.70 29.51 -36.58
N SER A 435 -8.82 28.70 -35.97
CA SER A 435 -9.19 27.76 -34.90
C SER A 435 -8.89 28.28 -33.48
N PHE A 436 -8.34 29.49 -33.34
CA PHE A 436 -7.94 30.06 -32.05
C PHE A 436 -8.81 31.22 -31.54
N ILE A 437 -9.85 31.64 -32.28
CA ILE A 437 -10.70 32.81 -31.94
C ILE A 437 -12.12 32.39 -31.50
N ALA A 438 -12.37 31.11 -31.21
CA ALA A 438 -13.54 30.68 -30.43
C ALA A 438 -13.25 30.58 -28.91
N ALA A 439 -12.03 30.90 -28.49
CA ALA A 439 -11.60 30.81 -27.10
C ALA A 439 -10.87 32.08 -26.65
N ARG A 440 -11.60 33.20 -26.54
CA ARG A 440 -11.40 34.28 -25.54
C ARG A 440 -12.18 35.53 -25.93
N LYS A 441 -13.38 35.67 -25.36
CA LYS A 441 -13.91 36.95 -24.85
C LYS A 441 -15.16 36.66 -24.01
N GLY A 442 -15.03 36.84 -22.69
CA GLY A 442 -16.12 36.65 -21.74
C GLY A 442 -15.58 36.35 -20.35
N GLN A 443 -15.38 37.41 -19.57
CA GLN A 443 -14.81 37.42 -18.22
C GLN A 443 -15.60 36.54 -17.22
N ARG A 444 -14.89 35.80 -16.35
CA ARG A 444 -14.81 35.98 -14.88
C ARG A 444 -14.43 34.68 -14.16
N LEU A 445 -13.69 34.88 -13.06
CA LEU A 445 -13.50 34.00 -11.90
C LEU A 445 -12.48 32.85 -12.02
N LEU A 446 -11.28 33.15 -11.50
CA LEU A 446 -10.53 32.39 -10.49
C LEU A 446 -11.21 31.08 -10.00
N TYR A 447 -11.13 29.96 -10.74
CA TYR A 447 -11.48 28.64 -10.18
C TYR A 447 -10.98 27.42 -11.02
N VAL A 448 -9.98 27.57 -11.89
CA VAL A 448 -9.59 26.49 -12.84
C VAL A 448 -8.24 25.84 -12.54
N ASP A 449 -7.29 26.55 -11.91
CA ASP A 449 -5.97 25.98 -11.64
C ASP A 449 -5.98 24.92 -10.51
N HIS A 450 -6.94 25.01 -9.59
CA HIS A 450 -7.13 23.98 -8.55
C HIS A 450 -7.82 22.70 -9.08
N LEU A 451 -8.61 22.80 -10.16
CA LEU A 451 -9.33 21.64 -10.72
C LEU A 451 -8.42 20.74 -11.57
N ILE A 452 -7.43 21.31 -12.25
CA ILE A 452 -6.45 20.54 -13.05
C ILE A 452 -5.51 19.74 -12.14
N TRP A 453 -5.14 20.28 -10.98
CA TRP A 453 -4.35 19.55 -9.98
C TRP A 453 -5.17 18.44 -9.29
N LEU A 454 -6.44 18.69 -8.97
CA LEU A 454 -7.34 17.68 -8.39
C LEU A 454 -7.70 16.54 -9.36
N LEU A 455 -7.80 16.79 -10.67
CA LEU A 455 -8.02 15.76 -11.68
C LEU A 455 -6.77 14.89 -11.92
N SER A 456 -5.56 15.47 -11.86
CA SER A 456 -4.30 14.74 -12.05
C SER A 456 -3.95 13.81 -10.87
N VAL A 457 -4.25 14.20 -9.63
CA VAL A 457 -4.01 13.36 -8.43
C VAL A 457 -5.07 12.25 -8.27
N SER A 458 -6.27 12.42 -8.83
CA SER A 458 -7.37 11.45 -8.73
C SER A 458 -7.32 10.33 -9.78
N HIS A 459 -6.60 10.50 -10.89
CA HIS A 459 -6.46 9.49 -11.95
C HIS A 459 -5.26 8.54 -11.79
N THR A 460 -4.28 8.87 -10.93
CA THR A 460 -3.04 8.07 -10.81
C THR A 460 -3.18 6.88 -9.87
N LYS A 461 -3.95 6.98 -8.78
CA LYS A 461 -4.21 5.85 -7.86
C LYS A 461 -5.11 4.74 -8.43
N PRO A 462 -6.24 5.02 -9.11
CA PRO A 462 -7.04 3.96 -9.72
C PRO A 462 -6.29 3.27 -10.87
N ALA A 463 -5.45 4.00 -11.62
CA ALA A 463 -4.63 3.43 -12.68
C ALA A 463 -3.57 2.46 -12.16
N ILE A 464 -2.86 2.79 -11.07
CA ILE A 464 -1.87 1.89 -10.45
C ILE A 464 -2.54 0.64 -9.88
N MET A 465 -3.68 0.79 -9.20
CA MET A 465 -4.42 -0.32 -8.61
C MET A 465 -5.01 -1.25 -9.69
N MET A 466 -5.60 -0.67 -10.76
CA MET A 466 -6.05 -1.44 -11.93
C MET A 466 -4.88 -2.13 -12.66
N ASN A 467 -3.69 -1.53 -12.68
CA ASN A 467 -2.53 -2.12 -13.32
C ASN A 467 -1.97 -3.31 -12.51
N LEU A 468 -1.95 -3.20 -11.17
CA LEU A 468 -1.58 -4.31 -10.28
C LEU A 468 -2.56 -5.47 -10.37
N GLU A 469 -3.87 -5.20 -10.35
CA GLU A 469 -4.91 -6.22 -10.50
C GLU A 469 -4.88 -6.87 -11.90
N SER A 470 -4.58 -6.08 -12.94
CA SER A 470 -4.36 -6.58 -14.31
C SER A 470 -3.13 -7.49 -14.41
N GLU A 471 -2.01 -7.14 -13.78
CA GLU A 471 -0.80 -7.97 -13.79
C GLU A 471 -0.98 -9.26 -12.98
N GLU A 472 -1.68 -9.20 -11.84
CA GLU A 472 -2.05 -10.40 -11.08
C GLU A 472 -2.92 -11.35 -11.91
N LEU A 473 -3.95 -10.83 -12.58
CA LEU A 473 -4.81 -11.62 -13.47
C LEU A 473 -4.03 -12.24 -14.63
N ARG A 474 -3.08 -11.50 -15.22
CA ARG A 474 -2.20 -12.03 -16.28
C ARG A 474 -1.31 -13.17 -15.79
N MET A 475 -0.73 -13.04 -14.59
CA MET A 475 0.08 -14.10 -13.99
C MET A 475 -0.75 -15.34 -13.67
N ARG A 476 -1.96 -15.18 -13.13
CA ARG A 476 -2.86 -16.32 -12.88
C ARG A 476 -3.27 -17.02 -14.18
N GLN A 477 -3.53 -16.28 -15.25
CA GLN A 477 -3.85 -16.85 -16.56
C GLN A 477 -2.66 -17.60 -17.17
N SER A 478 -1.43 -17.09 -17.06
CA SER A 478 -0.24 -17.79 -17.57
C SER A 478 0.07 -19.07 -16.78
N ILE A 479 -0.14 -19.04 -15.45
CA ILE A 479 -0.02 -20.21 -14.59
C ILE A 479 -1.08 -21.25 -14.97
N LEU A 480 -2.35 -20.84 -15.12
CA LEU A 480 -3.43 -21.74 -15.52
C LEU A 480 -3.16 -22.43 -16.85
N TYR A 481 -2.67 -21.68 -17.86
CA TYR A 481 -2.28 -22.27 -19.15
C TYR A 481 -1.15 -23.30 -19.01
N THR A 482 -0.13 -22.99 -18.20
CA THR A 482 1.01 -23.89 -18.00
C THR A 482 0.62 -25.13 -17.21
N VAL A 483 -0.19 -24.96 -16.16
CA VAL A 483 -0.74 -26.06 -15.36
C VAL A 483 -1.63 -26.95 -16.20
N GLY A 484 -2.48 -26.38 -17.05
CA GLY A 484 -3.29 -27.14 -18.00
C GLY A 484 -2.44 -28.02 -18.90
N ARG A 485 -1.39 -27.46 -19.52
CA ARG A 485 -0.44 -28.23 -20.33
C ARG A 485 0.24 -29.36 -19.57
N ILE A 486 0.71 -29.09 -18.35
CA ILE A 486 1.35 -30.14 -17.51
C ILE A 486 0.32 -31.22 -17.16
N CYS A 487 -0.90 -30.83 -16.79
CA CYS A 487 -1.98 -31.77 -16.46
C CYS A 487 -2.42 -32.60 -17.68
N ASP A 488 -2.36 -32.04 -18.88
CA ASP A 488 -2.64 -32.73 -20.14
C ASP A 488 -1.50 -33.67 -20.54
N ASP A 489 -0.24 -33.25 -20.38
CA ASP A 489 0.97 -34.05 -20.61
C ASP A 489 1.06 -35.25 -19.63
N GLU A 490 0.61 -35.03 -18.38
CA GLU A 490 0.43 -36.02 -17.33
C GLU A 490 -0.92 -36.75 -17.42
N GLY A 491 -1.81 -36.32 -18.32
CA GLY A 491 -3.08 -36.98 -18.63
C GLY A 491 -2.84 -38.37 -19.21
N PRO A 492 -3.85 -39.07 -19.75
CA PRO A 492 -3.68 -40.43 -20.25
C PRO A 492 -2.70 -40.48 -21.44
N GLN A 493 -1.40 -40.53 -21.16
CA GLN A 493 -0.42 -41.04 -22.09
C GLN A 493 -0.75 -42.50 -22.30
N LYS A 494 -0.90 -42.90 -23.56
CA LYS A 494 -0.96 -44.29 -24.00
C LYS A 494 0.37 -44.98 -23.66
N GLN A 495 0.63 -45.26 -22.40
CA GLN A 495 1.65 -46.21 -21.99
C GLN A 495 0.97 -47.56 -21.76
N ASN A 496 1.36 -48.52 -22.59
CA ASN A 496 0.90 -49.91 -22.63
C ASN A 496 1.31 -50.70 -21.37
N TYR A 497 0.78 -50.36 -20.21
CA TYR A 497 0.85 -51.23 -19.04
C TYR A 497 -0.49 -51.19 -18.27
N GLY A 498 -1.26 -52.27 -18.41
CA GLY A 498 -2.23 -52.75 -17.42
C GLY A 498 -3.41 -51.82 -17.08
N HIS A 499 -4.51 -51.98 -17.79
CA HIS A 499 -5.92 -51.89 -17.34
C HIS A 499 -6.48 -50.70 -16.51
N HIS A 500 -5.73 -49.65 -16.20
CA HIS A 500 -6.27 -48.43 -15.56
C HIS A 500 -5.90 -47.17 -16.35
N THR A 501 -6.82 -46.71 -17.19
CA THR A 501 -6.73 -45.38 -17.82
C THR A 501 -6.77 -44.30 -16.72
N ARG A 502 -5.71 -43.47 -16.64
CA ARG A 502 -5.68 -42.33 -15.73
C ARG A 502 -6.86 -41.39 -16.04
N PRO A 503 -7.66 -40.98 -15.05
CA PRO A 503 -8.83 -40.16 -15.30
C PRO A 503 -8.44 -38.78 -15.86
N VAL A 504 -9.24 -38.28 -16.80
CA VAL A 504 -9.10 -36.92 -17.33
C VAL A 504 -9.35 -35.92 -16.20
N ILE A 505 -8.42 -34.98 -16.01
CA ILE A 505 -8.53 -33.98 -14.95
C ILE A 505 -9.64 -32.98 -15.32
N SER A 506 -10.56 -32.72 -14.39
CA SER A 506 -11.65 -31.76 -14.59
C SER A 506 -11.12 -30.33 -14.71
N LYS A 507 -11.87 -29.47 -15.41
CA LYS A 507 -11.48 -28.05 -15.58
C LYS A 507 -11.45 -27.30 -14.25
N GLU A 508 -12.34 -27.67 -13.35
CA GLU A 508 -12.42 -27.18 -11.99
C GLU A 508 -11.19 -27.60 -11.18
N ALA A 509 -10.74 -28.86 -11.30
CA ALA A 509 -9.53 -29.33 -10.64
C ALA A 509 -8.27 -28.63 -11.18
N MET A 510 -8.17 -28.39 -12.50
CA MET A 510 -7.06 -27.63 -13.08
C MET A 510 -7.01 -26.19 -12.55
N ALA A 511 -8.16 -25.54 -12.41
CA ALA A 511 -8.25 -24.20 -11.82
C ALA A 511 -7.80 -24.20 -10.34
N LEU A 512 -8.21 -25.20 -9.56
CA LEU A 512 -7.78 -25.35 -8.17
C LEU A 512 -6.27 -25.60 -8.04
N ILE A 513 -5.70 -26.43 -8.90
CA ILE A 513 -4.23 -26.66 -8.93
C ILE A 513 -3.51 -25.37 -9.31
N ALA A 514 -4.02 -24.60 -10.27
CA ALA A 514 -3.43 -23.32 -10.66
C ALA A 514 -3.45 -22.30 -9.51
N ASP A 515 -4.56 -22.20 -8.77
CA ASP A 515 -4.65 -21.34 -7.58
C ASP A 515 -3.71 -21.80 -6.46
N LEU A 516 -3.59 -23.12 -6.26
CA LEU A 516 -2.64 -23.70 -5.30
C LEU A 516 -1.20 -23.36 -5.67
N VAL A 517 -0.83 -23.50 -6.95
CA VAL A 517 0.51 -23.16 -7.46
C VAL A 517 0.79 -21.67 -7.30
N TYR A 518 -0.19 -20.81 -7.59
CA TYR A 518 -0.06 -19.37 -7.38
C TYR A 518 0.21 -19.05 -5.91
N LYS A 519 -0.53 -19.65 -4.97
CA LYS A 519 -0.30 -19.47 -3.53
C LYS A 519 1.02 -20.06 -3.06
N GLN A 520 1.43 -21.19 -3.60
CA GLN A 520 2.74 -21.77 -3.29
C GLN A 520 3.89 -20.89 -3.78
N SER A 521 3.73 -20.17 -4.90
CA SER A 521 4.74 -19.25 -5.41
C SER A 521 4.96 -18.04 -4.50
N GLU A 522 3.90 -17.54 -3.85
CA GLU A 522 3.96 -16.44 -2.88
C GLU A 522 4.80 -16.85 -1.66
N VAL A 523 4.50 -18.03 -1.09
CA VAL A 523 5.24 -18.58 0.05
C VAL A 523 6.71 -18.81 -0.33
N MET A 524 6.97 -19.46 -1.46
CA MET A 524 8.32 -19.74 -1.93
C MET A 524 9.14 -18.47 -2.19
N ALA A 525 8.53 -17.41 -2.73
CA ALA A 525 9.21 -16.13 -2.94
C ALA A 525 9.67 -15.49 -1.61
N THR A 526 8.83 -15.57 -0.57
CA THR A 526 9.22 -15.08 0.76
C THR A 526 10.34 -15.91 1.38
N GLU A 527 10.28 -17.24 1.29
CA GLU A 527 11.33 -18.13 1.80
C GLU A 527 12.67 -17.88 1.11
N LEU A 528 12.68 -17.76 -0.23
CA LEU A 528 13.88 -17.43 -1.01
C LEU A 528 14.48 -16.09 -0.59
N GLN A 529 13.64 -15.09 -0.34
CA GLN A 529 14.10 -13.79 0.14
C GLN A 529 14.71 -13.89 1.55
N PHE A 530 14.13 -14.69 2.43
CA PHE A 530 14.66 -14.93 3.77
C PHE A 530 16.01 -15.66 3.73
N PHE A 531 16.18 -16.68 2.89
CA PHE A 531 17.45 -17.40 2.75
C PHE A 531 18.57 -16.51 2.18
N ALA A 532 18.26 -15.72 1.14
CA ALA A 532 19.22 -14.76 0.61
C ALA A 532 19.65 -13.73 1.68
N ARG A 533 18.69 -13.20 2.46
CA ARG A 533 18.97 -12.26 3.56
C ARG A 533 19.76 -12.89 4.70
N HIS A 534 19.47 -14.13 5.08
CA HIS A 534 20.24 -14.87 6.09
C HIS A 534 21.70 -15.01 5.66
N ALA A 535 21.95 -15.20 4.36
CA ALA A 535 23.30 -15.23 3.81
C ALA A 535 23.91 -13.84 3.54
N ASN A 536 23.29 -12.75 4.03
CA ASN A 536 23.67 -11.36 3.77
C ASN A 536 23.74 -10.98 2.27
N ARG A 537 22.96 -11.66 1.43
CA ARG A 537 22.87 -11.42 -0.03
C ARG A 537 21.56 -10.71 -0.38
N LYS A 538 21.61 -9.84 -1.40
CA LYS A 538 20.41 -9.19 -1.99
C LYS A 538 19.89 -9.90 -3.25
N ILE A 539 20.67 -10.84 -3.80
CA ILE A 539 20.39 -11.58 -5.02
C ILE A 539 20.21 -13.06 -4.65
N ILE A 540 19.11 -13.65 -5.14
CA ILE A 540 18.77 -15.07 -4.93
C ILE A 540 19.67 -15.94 -5.82
N LYS A 541 20.27 -16.99 -5.24
CA LYS A 541 21.15 -17.97 -5.92
C LYS A 541 20.52 -19.36 -5.93
N SER A 542 21.11 -20.30 -6.69
CA SER A 542 20.63 -21.69 -6.76
C SER A 542 20.66 -22.41 -5.40
N GLU A 543 21.62 -22.06 -4.53
CA GLU A 543 21.70 -22.57 -3.15
C GLU A 543 20.43 -22.26 -2.35
N ASP A 544 19.82 -21.08 -2.54
CA ASP A 544 18.62 -20.67 -1.83
C ASP A 544 17.40 -21.51 -2.28
N VAL A 545 17.36 -21.90 -3.56
CA VAL A 545 16.31 -22.79 -4.12
C VAL A 545 16.45 -24.22 -3.60
N MET A 546 17.68 -24.70 -3.44
CA MET A 546 17.94 -26.01 -2.84
C MET A 546 17.48 -26.06 -1.38
N LEU A 547 17.64 -24.95 -0.64
CA LEU A 547 17.15 -24.83 0.74
C LEU A 547 15.63 -24.88 0.85
N CYS A 548 14.88 -24.37 -0.13
CA CYS A 548 13.41 -24.53 -0.17
C CYS A 548 12.99 -26.01 -0.28
N ALA A 549 13.74 -26.83 -1.02
CA ALA A 549 13.44 -28.25 -1.22
C ALA A 549 13.91 -29.18 -0.08
N ARG A 550 14.62 -28.67 0.93
CA ARG A 550 15.29 -29.46 1.99
C ARG A 550 14.38 -30.42 2.77
N LYS A 551 13.08 -30.13 2.84
CA LYS A 551 12.08 -30.97 3.55
C LYS A 551 11.78 -32.27 2.79
N HIS A 552 12.08 -32.32 1.48
CA HIS A 552 11.84 -33.47 0.61
C HIS A 552 13.15 -33.93 -0.05
N PRO A 553 13.76 -35.04 0.43
CA PRO A 553 15.06 -35.50 -0.09
C PRO A 553 14.99 -35.92 -1.56
N ASN A 554 13.87 -36.52 -2.00
CA ASN A 554 13.66 -36.91 -3.41
C ASN A 554 13.66 -35.70 -4.35
N LEU A 555 13.01 -34.61 -3.95
CA LEU A 555 12.96 -33.37 -4.73
C LEU A 555 14.34 -32.70 -4.77
N THR A 556 15.06 -32.71 -3.64
CA THR A 556 16.42 -32.17 -3.54
C THR A 556 17.36 -32.91 -4.51
N ASN A 557 17.29 -34.24 -4.56
CA ASN A 557 18.09 -35.05 -5.48
C ASN A 557 17.79 -34.75 -6.96
N LEU A 558 16.51 -34.58 -7.31
CA LEU A 558 16.09 -34.20 -8.66
C LEU A 558 16.58 -32.80 -9.05
N LEU A 559 16.48 -31.82 -8.16
CA LEU A 559 16.97 -30.47 -8.41
C LEU A 559 18.50 -30.44 -8.54
N GLN A 560 19.22 -31.21 -7.73
CA GLN A 560 20.68 -31.34 -7.83
C GLN A 560 21.10 -32.02 -9.15
N LYS A 561 20.33 -33.00 -9.63
CA LYS A 561 20.54 -33.61 -10.95
C LYS A 561 20.31 -32.57 -12.06
N TYR A 562 19.20 -31.83 -12.00
CA TYR A 562 18.89 -30.77 -12.97
C TYR A 562 19.95 -29.66 -13.00
N GLN A 563 20.47 -29.25 -11.84
CA GLN A 563 21.54 -28.26 -11.74
C GLN A 563 22.83 -28.76 -12.42
N ARG A 564 23.21 -30.03 -12.20
CA ARG A 564 24.38 -30.64 -12.86
C ARG A 564 24.22 -30.66 -14.38
N GLU A 565 23.07 -31.09 -14.88
CA GLU A 565 22.77 -31.15 -16.32
C GLU A 565 22.82 -29.75 -16.97
N THR A 566 22.23 -28.74 -16.32
CA THR A 566 22.21 -27.35 -16.81
C THR A 566 23.61 -26.74 -16.84
N LEU A 567 24.45 -27.00 -15.84
CA LEU A 567 25.85 -26.54 -15.81
C LEU A 567 26.69 -27.21 -16.89
N THR A 568 26.54 -28.52 -17.11
CA THR A 568 27.27 -29.24 -18.17
C THR A 568 26.89 -28.81 -19.59
N SER A 569 25.61 -28.45 -19.82
CA SER A 569 25.14 -27.95 -21.12
C SER A 569 25.67 -26.55 -21.44
N THR A 570 25.84 -25.70 -20.43
CA THR A 570 26.38 -24.34 -20.61
C THR A 570 27.88 -24.36 -20.97
N SER A 571 28.65 -25.32 -20.44
CA SER A 571 30.06 -25.52 -20.80
C SER A 571 30.28 -26.21 -22.16
N ALA A 572 29.29 -26.93 -22.69
CA ALA A 572 29.41 -27.65 -23.97
C ALA A 572 29.00 -26.80 -25.19
N THR A 573 28.34 -25.65 -25.00
CA THR A 573 27.80 -24.85 -26.11
C THR A 573 28.81 -23.81 -26.66
N SER A 574 30.01 -23.69 -26.08
CA SER A 574 31.10 -22.88 -26.62
C SER A 574 31.88 -23.57 -27.76
N THR A 575 31.63 -24.86 -28.04
CA THR A 575 32.30 -25.58 -29.14
C THR A 575 31.41 -26.66 -29.78
N SER A 576 30.28 -26.28 -30.40
CA SER A 576 29.76 -26.89 -31.65
C SER A 576 28.35 -26.38 -31.98
N SER A 577 28.27 -25.34 -32.77
CA SER A 577 27.04 -24.85 -33.39
C SER A 577 26.69 -25.72 -34.61
N LYS A 578 25.89 -26.78 -34.42
CA LYS A 578 24.94 -27.25 -35.44
C LYS A 578 24.02 -28.35 -34.90
N LYS A 579 22.72 -28.15 -35.17
CA LYS A 579 21.66 -29.16 -35.27
C LYS A 579 21.02 -29.62 -33.94
N ARG A 580 19.94 -28.93 -33.54
CA ARG A 580 18.58 -29.49 -33.39
C ARG A 580 17.59 -28.42 -32.92
N ARG A 581 17.27 -27.47 -33.79
CA ARG A 581 16.03 -26.69 -33.71
C ARG A 581 14.94 -27.60 -34.28
N ARG A 582 14.05 -28.14 -33.44
CA ARG A 582 12.75 -28.65 -33.88
C ARG A 582 11.67 -27.78 -33.28
N ASN A 583 11.23 -26.85 -34.13
CA ASN A 583 9.86 -26.44 -34.39
C ASN A 583 9.03 -26.01 -33.16
N PHE A 584 9.16 -24.73 -32.83
CA PHE A 584 8.12 -23.92 -32.19
C PHE A 584 7.89 -22.71 -33.11
N THR A 585 7.25 -22.95 -34.25
CA THR A 585 6.62 -21.96 -35.15
C THR A 585 6.07 -22.76 -36.33
N ASP A 586 4.85 -23.25 -36.20
CA ASP A 586 3.87 -23.37 -37.29
C ASP A 586 2.57 -23.87 -36.65
N LEU A 587 1.55 -23.02 -36.72
CA LEU A 587 0.10 -23.28 -36.76
C LEU A 587 -0.63 -21.97 -36.43
N ASP A 588 -0.28 -20.91 -37.17
CA ASP A 588 -1.22 -19.85 -37.54
C ASP A 588 -1.46 -20.04 -39.04
N GLU A 589 -2.14 -21.12 -39.42
CA GLU A 589 -2.93 -21.17 -40.66
C GLU A 589 -3.81 -22.42 -40.73
N ILE A 590 -5.07 -22.17 -41.09
CA ILE A 590 -6.13 -23.06 -41.63
C ILE A 590 -7.23 -23.52 -40.65
N HIS A 591 -8.37 -22.85 -40.85
CA HIS A 591 -9.78 -23.08 -40.47
C HIS A 591 -10.30 -22.74 -39.07
#